data_AF-A0A135VEZ7-F1
#
_entry.id   AF-A0A135VEZ7-F1
#
_cell.length_a   1.000
_cell.length_b   1.000
_cell.length_c   1.000
_cell.angle_alpha   90.00
_cell.angle_beta   90.00
_cell.angle_gamma   90.00
#
_symmetry.space_group_name_H-M   'P 1'
#
loop_
_entity.id
_entity.type
_entity.pdbx_description
1 polymer ?
#
loop_
_entity_poly.entity_id
_entity_poly.type
_entity_poly.pdbx_seq_one_letter_code
_entity_poly.pdbx_strand_id
1 'polypeptide(L)' 'MAHEGLAIFFVILGVILLMAYYLGPRNEVRLRKRQEGMVLLIPSAALLFILALVVYSGILG' A
#
# COMPACT_ATOMS: atom_id res chain seq x y z
N MET A 1 -2.22 16.13 -15.39
CA MET A 1 -0.86 16.43 -14.87
C MET A 1 -0.70 16.22 -13.36
N ALA A 2 -1.29 17.01 -12.47
CA ALA A 2 -1.12 16.79 -11.01
C ALA A 2 -1.77 15.48 -10.52
N HIS A 3 -2.96 15.15 -11.03
CA HIS A 3 -3.69 13.93 -10.68
C HIS A 3 -2.97 12.64 -11.12
N GLU A 4 -2.37 12.64 -12.31
CA GLU A 4 -1.56 11.52 -12.82
C GLU A 4 -0.34 11.25 -11.92
N GLY A 5 0.38 12.29 -11.50
CA GLY A 5 1.53 12.15 -10.60
C GLY A 5 1.13 11.62 -9.21
N LEU A 6 -0.03 12.04 -8.71
CA LEU A 6 -0.55 11.61 -7.41
C LEU A 6 -1.04 10.15 -7.45
N ALA A 7 -1.65 9.71 -8.55
CA ALA A 7 -1.99 8.31 -8.76
C ALA A 7 -0.75 7.40 -8.82
N ILE A 8 0.29 7.81 -9.55
CA ILE A 8 1.57 7.07 -9.62
C ILE A 8 2.20 6.97 -8.22
N PHE A 9 2.17 8.05 -7.43
CA PHE A 9 2.68 8.03 -6.06
C PHE A 9 1.95 7.00 -5.18
N PHE A 10 0.63 6.93 -5.26
CA PHE A 10 -0.17 5.94 -4.51
C PHE A 10 0.14 4.50 -4.91
N VAL A 11 0.33 4.24 -6.20
CA VAL A 11 0.74 2.92 -6.70
C VAL A 11 2.11 2.53 -6.13
N ILE A 12 3.09 3.42 -6.21
CA ILE A 12 4.44 3.17 -5.68
C ILE A 12 4.40 2.90 -4.18
N LEU A 13 3.67 3.73 -3.42
CA LEU A 13 3.55 3.58 -1.98
C LEU A 13 2.86 2.26 -1.58
N GLY A 14 1.80 1.86 -2.30
CA GLY A 14 1.14 0.57 -2.11
C GLY A 14 2.08 -0.62 -2.32
N VAL A 15 2.91 -0.57 -3.38
CA VAL A 15 3.93 -1.60 -3.65
C VAL A 15 4.99 -1.65 -2.55
N ILE A 16 5.46 -0.49 -2.07
CA ILE A 16 6.45 -0.42 -0.98
C ILE A 16 5.91 -1.06 0.30
N LEU A 17 4.64 -0.79 0.66
CA LEU A 17 4.02 -1.36 1.86
C LEU A 17 3.93 -2.90 1.80
N LEU A 18 3.57 -3.44 0.63
CA LEU A 18 3.55 -4.88 0.40
C LEU A 18 4.97 -5.48 0.49
N MET A 19 5.95 -4.85 -0.16
CA MET A 19 7.35 -5.29 -0.07
C MET A 19 7.89 -5.25 1.37
N ALA A 20 7.59 -4.21 2.13
CA ALA A 20 7.98 -4.08 3.54
C ALA A 20 7.41 -5.22 4.42
N TYR A 21 6.19 -5.68 4.11
CA TYR A 21 5.59 -6.85 4.76
C TYR A 21 6.34 -8.16 4.42
N TYR A 22 6.74 -8.35 3.16
CA TYR A 22 7.40 -9.58 2.71
C TYR A 22 8.90 -9.66 3.04
N LEU A 23 9.63 -8.55 3.00
CA LEU A 23 11.11 -8.53 3.05
C LEU A 23 11.72 -8.54 4.45
N GLY A 24 10.94 -8.39 5.51
CA GLY A 24 11.56 -8.29 6.83
C GLY A 24 11.94 -9.64 7.48
N PRO A 25 12.75 -9.60 8.56
CA PRO A 25 13.32 -10.79 9.22
C PRO A 25 12.28 -11.79 9.76
N ARG A 26 12.65 -13.09 9.76
CA ARG A 26 11.82 -14.25 10.13
C ARG A 26 12.09 -14.75 11.57
N ASN A 27 12.06 -13.87 12.56
CA ASN A 27 12.20 -14.25 13.97
C ASN A 27 10.84 -14.59 14.59
N GLU A 28 10.80 -15.46 15.60
CA GLU A 28 9.55 -15.90 16.26
C GLU A 28 8.72 -14.74 16.83
N VAL A 29 9.37 -13.73 17.42
CA VAL A 29 8.73 -12.50 17.90
C VAL A 29 8.02 -11.74 16.77
N ARG A 30 8.52 -11.86 15.54
CA ARG A 30 7.98 -11.19 14.36
C ARG A 30 6.82 -11.97 13.73
N LEU A 31 6.58 -13.24 14.06
CA LEU A 31 5.40 -13.98 13.56
C LEU A 31 4.09 -13.38 14.10
N ARG A 32 4.05 -13.04 15.40
CA ARG A 32 2.91 -12.32 16.00
C ARG A 32 2.76 -10.91 15.43
N LYS A 33 3.88 -10.17 15.32
CA LYS A 33 3.87 -8.85 14.66
C LYS A 33 3.57 -8.91 13.17
N ARG A 34 3.77 -10.05 12.52
CA ARG A 34 3.39 -10.25 11.12
C ARG A 34 1.89 -10.31 10.97
N GLN A 35 1.16 -10.90 11.92
CA GLN A 35 -0.30 -10.87 11.90
C GLN A 35 -0.82 -9.44 12.05
N GLU A 36 -0.25 -8.67 12.99
CA GLU A 36 -0.55 -7.23 13.12
C GLU A 36 -0.24 -6.46 11.83
N GLY A 37 0.94 -6.73 11.24
CA GLY A 37 1.34 -6.16 9.96
C GLY A 37 0.44 -6.59 8.80
N MET A 38 -0.11 -7.81 8.82
CA MET A 38 -1.02 -8.32 7.80
C MET A 38 -2.38 -7.61 7.89
N VAL A 39 -2.85 -7.37 9.12
CA VAL A 39 -4.13 -6.69 9.42
C VAL A 39 -4.05 -5.18 9.15
N LEU A 40 -2.85 -4.58 9.19
CA LEU A 40 -2.68 -3.15 8.95
C LEU A 40 -2.15 -2.83 7.55
N LEU A 41 -1.04 -3.44 7.11
CA LEU A 41 -0.35 -3.07 5.88
C LEU A 41 -1.10 -3.49 4.62
N ILE A 42 -1.73 -4.68 4.61
CA ILE A 42 -2.44 -5.17 3.43
C ILE A 42 -3.68 -4.32 3.15
N PRO A 43 -4.55 -4.02 4.13
CA PRO A 43 -5.69 -3.12 3.89
C PRO A 43 -5.25 -1.71 3.50
N SER A 44 -4.19 -1.16 4.10
CA SER A 44 -3.66 0.15 3.72
C SER A 44 -3.13 0.17 2.28
N ALA A 45 -2.40 -0.86 1.86
CA ALA A 45 -1.92 -0.97 0.48
C ALA A 45 -3.10 -1.08 -0.50
N ALA A 46 -4.12 -1.89 -0.18
CA ALA A 46 -5.32 -2.02 -1.01
C ALA A 46 -6.07 -0.68 -1.16
N LEU A 47 -6.21 0.08 -0.07
CA LEU A 47 -6.82 1.42 -0.10
C LEU A 47 -6.04 2.38 -0.99
N LEU A 48 -4.70 2.36 -0.96
CA LEU A 48 -3.87 3.20 -1.83
C LEU A 48 -4.09 2.87 -3.32
N PHE A 49 -4.23 1.59 -3.68
CA PHE A 49 -4.55 1.22 -5.06
C PHE A 49 -5.95 1.69 -5.49
N ILE A 50 -6.94 1.58 -4.60
CA ILE A 50 -8.31 2.09 -4.85
C ILE A 50 -8.28 3.61 -5.04
N LEU A 51 -7.57 4.34 -4.18
CA LEU A 51 -7.41 5.79 -4.29
C LEU A 51 -6.68 6.18 -5.58
N ALA A 52 -5.64 5.44 -5.97
CA ALA A 52 -4.96 5.65 -7.24
C ALA A 52 -5.92 5.49 -8.42
N LEU A 53 -6.78 4.48 -8.39
CA LEU A 53 -7.78 4.23 -9.44
C LEU A 53 -8.80 5.38 -9.53
N VAL A 54 -9.29 5.87 -8.39
CA VAL A 54 -10.27 6.98 -8.33
C VAL A 54 -9.65 8.31 -8.78
N VAL A 55 -8.40 8.57 -8.39
CA VAL A 55 -7.69 9.79 -8.81
C VAL A 55 -7.37 9.73 -10.30
N TYR A 56 -6.98 8.57 -10.83
CA TYR A 56 -6.67 8.39 -12.24
C TYR A 56 -7.90 8.40 -13.14
N SER A 57 -9.04 7.87 -12.67
CA SER A 57 -10.29 7.86 -13.45
C SER A 57 -10.88 9.25 -13.68
N GLY A 58 -10.33 10.30 -13.05
CA GLY A 58 -10.80 11.66 -13.22
C GLY A 58 -12.15 11.94 -12.55
N ILE A 59 -12.66 11.03 -11.69
CA ILE A 59 -13.90 11.24 -10.92
C ILE A 59 -13.78 12.47 -10.00
N LEU A 60 -12.55 12.81 -9.60
CA LEU A 60 -12.24 13.98 -8.77
C LEU A 60 -11.84 15.24 -9.56
N GLY A 61 -11.91 15.18 -10.91
CA GLY A 61 -11.55 16.26 -11.83
C GLY A 61 -12.74 17.10 -12.28
#